data_AF-A0A7K3DJT0-F1
#
_entry.id   AF-A0A7K3DJT0-F1
#
_cell.length_a   1.000
_cell.length_b   1.000
_cell.length_c   1.000
_cell.angle_alpha   90.00
_cell.angle_beta   90.00
_cell.angle_gamma   90.00
#
_symmetry.space_group_name_H-M   'P 1'
#
loop_
_entity.id
_entity.type
_entity.pdbx_description
1 polymer ?
#
loop_
_entity_poly.entity_id
_entity_poly.type
_entity_poly.pdbx_seq_one_letter_code
_entity_poly.pdbx_strand_id
1 'polypeptide(L)' 'MKPDDPLLALLACPLDKGPLRLLPDGDALYNPRLHRRYPIVDGVPQLLPSSGEQLAEDAHERLLKQLGGGVT' A
#
# COMPACT_ATOMS: atom_id res chain seq x y z
N MET A 1 -8.67 1.01 -8.69
CA MET A 1 -8.55 -0.41 -8.29
C MET A 1 -9.55 -0.68 -7.16
N LYS A 2 -10.05 -1.91 -6.96
CA LYS A 2 -10.95 -2.25 -5.84
C LYS A 2 -10.20 -3.08 -4.81
N PRO A 3 -10.53 -3.02 -3.50
CA PRO A 3 -9.80 -3.75 -2.45
C PRO A 3 -9.88 -5.28 -2.57
N ASP A 4 -10.97 -5.84 -3.10
CA ASP A 4 -11.14 -7.28 -3.35
C ASP A 4 -10.63 -7.75 -4.73
N ASP A 5 -9.86 -6.92 -5.43
CA ASP A 5 -9.33 -7.29 -6.74
C ASP A 5 -8.31 -8.43 -6.60
N PRO A 6 -8.52 -9.60 -7.24
CA PRO A 6 -7.61 -10.73 -7.12
C PRO A 6 -6.19 -10.40 -7.59
N LEU A 7 -6.02 -9.37 -8.43
CA LEU A 7 -4.70 -8.89 -8.84
C LEU A 7 -3.90 -8.32 -7.67
N LEU A 8 -4.54 -7.72 -6.66
CA LEU A 8 -3.84 -7.17 -5.49
C LEU A 8 -3.11 -8.26 -4.71
N ALA A 9 -3.67 -9.47 -4.66
CA ALA A 9 -3.04 -10.61 -3.98
C ALA A 9 -1.75 -11.07 -4.68
N LEU A 10 -1.56 -10.73 -5.96
CA LEU A 10 -0.35 -11.03 -6.73
C LEU A 10 0.74 -9.96 -6.60
N LEU A 11 0.38 -8.74 -6.15
CA LEU A 11 1.33 -7.64 -6.04
C LEU A 11 2.20 -7.77 -4.78
N ALA A 12 3.49 -7.52 -4.97
CA ALA A 12 4.48 -7.58 -3.91
C ALA A 12 5.34 -6.31 -3.89
N CYS A 13 5.84 -5.96 -2.70
CA CYS A 13 6.79 -4.85 -2.57
C CYS A 13 8.07 -5.14 -3.38
N PRO A 14 8.56 -4.18 -4.19
CA PRO A 14 9.79 -4.38 -4.95
C PRO A 14 11.04 -4.60 -4.08
N LEU A 15 11.02 -4.17 -2.81
CA LEU A 15 12.14 -4.25 -1.88
C LEU A 15 12.16 -5.57 -1.10
N ASP A 16 11.11 -5.88 -0.35
CA ASP A 16 11.08 -7.04 0.55
C ASP A 16 10.23 -8.23 0.04
N LYS A 17 9.58 -8.08 -1.11
CA LYS A 17 8.80 -9.13 -1.78
C LYS A 17 7.54 -9.63 -1.05
N GLY A 18 7.15 -9.03 0.08
CA GLY A 18 5.86 -9.38 0.69
C GLY A 18 4.69 -8.50 0.23
N PRO A 19 3.48 -8.76 0.78
CA PRO A 19 2.23 -8.20 0.28
C PRO A 19 2.10 -6.69 0.52
N LEU A 20 1.29 -6.06 -0.33
CA LEU A 20 0.91 -4.66 -0.25
C LEU A 20 -0.58 -4.52 0.06
N ARG A 21 -0.97 -3.43 0.73
CA ARG A 21 -2.37 -3.10 1.01
C ARG A 21 -2.80 -1.90 0.16
N LEU A 22 -3.95 -1.96 -0.47
CA LEU A 22 -4.53 -0.78 -1.11
C LEU A 22 -4.94 0.23 -0.04
N LEU A 23 -4.55 1.49 -0.18
CA LEU A 23 -5.03 2.54 0.70
C LEU A 23 -6.52 2.80 0.47
N PRO A 24 -7.28 3.26 1.48
CA PRO A 24 -8.73 3.43 1.34
C PRO A 24 -9.14 4.45 0.26
N ASP A 25 -8.31 5.45 0.00
CA ASP A 25 -8.50 6.42 -1.08
C ASP A 25 -8.22 5.82 -2.47
N GLY A 26 -7.66 4.62 -2.54
CA GLY A 26 -7.40 3.88 -3.78
C GLY A 26 -6.27 4.43 -4.64
N ASP A 27 -5.48 5.38 -4.10
CA ASP A 27 -4.44 6.15 -4.78
C ASP A 27 -3.03 5.54 -4.63
N ALA A 28 -2.83 4.64 -3.69
CA ALA A 28 -1.53 4.03 -3.43
C ALA A 28 -1.62 2.62 -2.84
N LEU A 29 -0.53 1.87 -3.02
CA LEU A 29 -0.26 0.59 -2.37
C LEU A 29 0.72 0.80 -1.22
N TYR A 30 0.39 0.27 -0.06
CA TYR A 30 1.11 0.52 1.18
C TYR A 30 1.77 -0.76 1.73
N ASN A 31 3.04 -0.62 2.11
CA ASN A 31 3.80 -1.62 2.83
C ASN A 31 3.97 -1.21 4.30
N PRO A 32 3.20 -1.83 5.23
CA PRO A 32 3.28 -1.49 6.65
C PRO A 32 4.60 -1.90 7.30
N ARG A 33 5.41 -2.77 6.69
CA ARG A 33 6.66 -3.26 7.27
C ARG A 33 7.84 -2.32 7.04
N LEU A 34 7.82 -1.60 5.91
CA LEU A 34 8.83 -0.61 5.54
C LEU A 34 8.32 0.84 5.67
N HIS A 35 7.08 1.02 6.13
CA HIS A 35 6.40 2.30 6.26
C HIS A 35 6.44 3.07 4.93
N ARG A 36 6.20 2.37 3.82
CA ARG A 36 6.41 2.92 2.47
C ARG A 36 5.15 2.75 1.63
N ARG A 37 4.79 3.76 0.85
CA ARG A 37 3.69 3.68 -0.12
C ARG A 37 4.19 3.84 -1.54
N TYR A 38 3.44 3.27 -2.49
CA TYR A 38 3.72 3.31 -3.92
C TYR A 38 2.49 3.90 -4.62
N PRO A 39 2.62 5.01 -5.35
CA PRO A 39 1.48 5.67 -5.97
C PRO A 39 0.89 4.83 -7.11
N ILE A 40 -0.40 4.99 -7.33
CA ILE A 40 -1.13 4.47 -8.48
C ILE A 40 -1.40 5.68 -9.39
N VAL A 41 -0.78 5.70 -10.57
CA VAL A 41 -0.90 6.79 -11.54
C VAL A 41 -1.59 6.24 -12.77
N ASP A 42 -2.68 6.88 -13.19
CA ASP A 42 -3.51 6.44 -14.32
C ASP A 42 -3.97 4.97 -14.20
N GLY A 43 -4.24 4.53 -12.96
CA GLY A 43 -4.63 3.15 -12.66
C GLY A 43 -3.47 2.15 -12.64
N VAL A 44 -2.23 2.58 -12.83
CA VAL A 44 -1.03 1.73 -12.86
C VAL A 44 -0.21 1.90 -11.56
N PRO A 45 -0.05 0.84 -10.75
CA PRO A 45 0.81 0.89 -9.57
C PRO A 45 2.29 1.03 -9.93
N GLN A 46 2.94 2.07 -9.38
CA GLN A 46 4.35 2.35 -9.61
C GLN A 46 5.24 1.55 -8.64
N LEU A 47 5.44 0.26 -8.93
CA LEU A 47 6.21 -0.68 -8.09
C LEU A 47 7.71 -0.68 -8.38
N LEU A 48 8.31 0.51 -8.53
CA LEU A 48 9.76 0.66 -8.61
C LEU A 48 10.33 1.01 -7.22
N PRO A 49 11.55 0.57 -6.87
CA PRO A 49 12.23 0.99 -5.64
C PRO A 49 12.27 2.52 -5.45
N SER A 50 12.49 3.27 -6.53
CA SER A 50 12.57 4.74 -6.55
C SER A 50 11.22 5.43 -6.39
N SER A 51 10.12 4.79 -6.79
CA SER A 51 8.77 5.36 -6.71
C SER A 51 8.16 5.25 -5.31
N GLY A 52 8.76 4.47 -4.42
CA GLY A 52 8.23 4.31 -3.07
C GLY A 52 8.51 5.54 -2.21
N GLU A 53 7.49 6.05 -1.53
CA GLU A 53 7.56 7.20 -0.63
C GLU A 53 7.55 6.75 0.83
N GLN A 54 8.48 7.28 1.64
CA GLN A 54 8.54 7.00 3.08
C GLN A 54 7.40 7.76 3.78
N LEU A 55 6.66 7.06 4.63
CA LEU A 55 5.70 7.68 5.55
C LEU A 55 6.38 8.02 6.88
N ALA A 56 6.02 9.18 7.41
CA ALA A 56 6.32 9.55 8.78
C ALA A 56 5.56 8.63 9.76
N GLU A 57 6.09 8.51 10.98
CA GLU A 57 5.55 7.62 12.02
C GLU A 57 4.07 7.91 12.33
N ASP A 58 3.70 9.17 12.56
CA ASP A 58 2.30 9.55 12.81
C ASP A 58 1.34 9.13 11.68
N ALA A 59 1.80 9.25 10.42
CA ALA A 59 1.01 8.87 9.26
C ALA A 59 0.88 7.34 9.16
N HIS A 60 1.96 6.62 9.45
CA HIS A 60 1.98 5.16 9.54
C HIS A 60 0.96 4.65 10.58
N GLU A 61 0.97 5.22 11.80
CA GLU A 61 0.07 4.82 12.89
C GLU A 61 -1.40 5.07 12.53
N ARG A 62 -1.70 6.22 11.91
CA ARG A 62 -3.05 6.54 11.43
C ARG A 62 -3.53 5.55 10.37
N LEU A 63 -2.66 5.22 9.41
CA LEU A 63 -2.98 4.24 8.37
C LEU A 63 -3.19 2.83 8.95
N LEU A 64 -2.39 2.40 9.92
CA LEU A 64 -2.60 1.11 10.59
C LEU A 64 -3.96 1.03 11.28
N LYS A 65 -4.37 2.11 11.98
CA LYS A 65 -5.70 2.17 12.62
C LYS A 65 -6.83 2.09 11.60
N GLN A 66 -6.69 2.81 10.48
CA GLN A 66 -7.69 2.83 9.41
C GLN A 66 -7.81 1.46 8.70
N LEU A 67 -6.69 0.77 8.47
CA LEU A 67 -6.66 -0.55 7.82
C LEU A 67 -7.00 -1.71 8.77
N GLY A 68 -6.80 -1.54 10.08
CA GLY A 68 -7.12 -2.53 11.12
C GLY A 68 -8.60 -2.56 11.52
N GLY A 69 -9.40 -1.58 11.10
CA GLY A 69 -10.83 -1.47 11.42
C GLY A 69 -11.79 -2.33 10.56
N GLY A 70 -11.26 -3.26 9.77
CA GLY A 70 -12.02 -4.04 8.76
C GLY A 70 -12.18 -5.53 9.07
N VAL A 71 -12.24 -5.95 10.34
CA VAL A 71 -12.68 -7.29 10.72
C VAL A 71 -13.73 -7.17 11.82
N THR A 72 -14.99 -7.18 11.42
CA THR A 72 -16.12 -7.71 12.19
C THR A 72 -17.07 -8.37 11.21
#